data_AF-A0A9D9EF16-F1
#
_entry.id   AF-A0A9D9EF16-F1
#
_cell.length_a   1.000
_cell.length_b   1.000
_cell.length_c   1.000
_cell.angle_alpha   90.00
_cell.angle_beta   90.00
_cell.angle_gamma   90.00
#
_symmetry.space_group_name_H-M   'P 1'
#
loop_
_entity.id
_entity.type
_entity.pdbx_description
1 polymer ?
#
loop_
_entity_poly.entity_id
_entity_poly.type
_entity_poly.pdbx_seq_one_letter_code
_entity_poly.pdbx_strand_id
1 'polypeptide(L)' 'MKELMDKINGLVEAFTKDATAQVENGNKAAGMRARKASLELEKALKEFRKESIAAAK' A
#
# COMPACT_ATOMS: atom_id res chain seq x y z
N MET A 1 12.45 -9.44 1.75
CA MET A 1 11.29 -10.02 1.02
C MET A 1 10.07 -10.44 1.87
N LYS A 2 10.15 -11.40 2.82
CA LYS A 2 8.93 -11.83 3.57
C LYS A 2 8.30 -10.70 4.39
N GLU A 3 9.10 -10.00 5.19
CA GLU A 3 8.64 -8.82 5.95
C GLU A 3 8.13 -7.69 5.04
N LEU A 4 8.75 -7.52 3.87
CA LEU A 4 8.32 -6.55 2.87
C LEU A 4 6.95 -6.90 2.28
N MET A 5 6.70 -8.19 2.03
CA MET A 5 5.38 -8.69 1.62
C MET A 5 4.33 -8.48 2.70
N ASP A 6 4.66 -8.75 3.97
CA ASP A 6 3.74 -8.51 5.09
C ASP A 6 3.38 -7.02 5.23
N LYS A 7 4.36 -6.14 5.06
CA LYS A 7 4.15 -4.69 5.01
C LYS A 7 3.27 -4.27 3.83
N ILE A 8 3.50 -4.81 2.63
CA ILE A 8 2.68 -4.54 1.45
C ILE A 8 1.23 -4.96 1.69
N ASN A 9 1.01 -6.16 2.23
CA ASN A 9 -0.33 -6.67 2.53
C ASN A 9 -1.08 -5.74 3.50
N GLY A 10 -0.43 -5.31 4.59
CA GLY A 10 -1.03 -4.37 5.54
C GLY A 10 -1.36 -3.00 4.91
N LEU A 11 -0.49 -2.50 4.03
CA LEU A 11 -0.73 -1.24 3.31
C LEU A 11 -1.89 -1.35 2.30
N VAL A 12 -2.01 -2.49 1.60
CA VAL A 12 -3.12 -2.76 0.68
C VAL A 12 -4.44 -2.85 1.43
N GLU A 13 -4.46 -3.52 2.59
CA GLU A 13 -5.66 -3.63 3.42
C GLU A 13 -6.11 -2.25 3.92
N ALA A 14 -5.18 -1.46 4.46
CA ALA A 14 -5.44 -0.10 4.92
C ALA A 14 -5.93 0.80 3.78
N PHE A 15 -5.26 0.75 2.63
CA PHE A 15 -5.66 1.49 1.43
C PHE A 15 -7.08 1.11 0.99
N THR A 16 -7.36 -0.17 0.83
CA THR A 16 -8.67 -0.67 0.34
C THR A 16 -9.77 -0.23 1.27
N LYS A 17 -9.60 -0.40 2.59
CA LYS A 17 -10.59 -0.01 3.59
C LYS A 17 -10.92 1.49 3.52
N ASP A 18 -9.90 2.35 3.56
CA ASP A 18 -10.10 3.80 3.59
C ASP A 18 -10.56 4.34 2.22
N ALA A 19 -10.09 3.75 1.11
CA ALA A 19 -10.52 4.13 -0.24
C ALA A 19 -11.99 3.78 -0.48
N THR A 20 -12.42 2.57 -0.10
CA THR A 20 -13.84 2.16 -0.18
C THR A 20 -14.71 3.09 0.65
N ALA A 21 -14.32 3.41 1.89
CA ALA A 21 -15.06 4.34 2.73
C ALA A 21 -15.13 5.76 2.13
N GLN A 22 -14.08 6.21 1.43
CA GLN A 22 -14.11 7.48 0.69
C GLN A 22 -15.10 7.43 -0.49
N VAL A 23 -15.06 6.35 -1.28
CA VAL A 23 -15.87 6.21 -2.51
C VAL A 23 -17.35 6.03 -2.18
N GLU A 24 -17.68 5.17 -1.23
CA GLU A 24 -19.07 4.82 -0.92
C GLU A 24 -19.75 5.89 -0.05
N ASN A 25 -19.02 6.43 0.92
CA ASN A 25 -19.61 7.29 1.96
C ASN A 25 -19.15 8.75 1.89
N GLY A 26 -18.35 9.12 0.89
CA GLY A 26 -17.78 10.48 0.79
C GLY A 26 -16.86 10.86 1.96
N ASN A 27 -16.33 9.87 2.69
CA ASN A 27 -15.55 10.13 3.90
C ASN A 27 -14.20 10.78 3.58
N LYS A 28 -14.11 12.10 3.76
CA LYS A 28 -12.91 12.90 3.46
C LYS A 28 -11.68 12.49 4.29
N ALA A 29 -11.88 12.13 5.55
CA ALA A 29 -10.78 11.71 6.43
C ALA A 29 -10.20 10.36 6.00
N ALA A 30 -11.07 9.40 5.64
CA ALA A 30 -10.65 8.14 5.04
C ALA A 30 -9.88 8.40 3.74
N GLY A 31 -10.36 9.32 2.89
CA GLY A 31 -9.64 9.68 1.67
C GLY A 31 -8.25 10.29 1.86
N MET A 32 -8.01 11.03 2.96
CA MET A 32 -6.66 11.47 3.33
C MET A 32 -5.76 10.29 3.72
N ARG A 33 -6.29 9.34 4.49
CA ARG A 33 -5.54 8.13 4.91
C ARG A 33 -5.24 7.21 3.72
N ALA A 34 -6.20 7.00 2.83
CA ALA A 34 -6.02 6.22 1.60
C ALA A 34 -4.88 6.77 0.74
N ARG A 35 -4.80 8.10 0.56
CA ARG A 35 -3.69 8.74 -0.17
C ARG A 35 -2.33 8.54 0.51
N LYS A 36 -2.28 8.59 1.84
CA LYS A 36 -1.05 8.30 2.58
C LYS A 36 -0.62 6.84 2.39
N ALA A 37 -1.55 5.89 2.56
CA ALA A 37 -1.30 4.48 2.35
C ALA A 37 -0.85 4.16 0.92
N SER A 38 -1.43 4.82 -0.10
CA SER A 38 -1.01 4.61 -1.50
C SER A 38 0.42 5.06 -1.77
N LEU A 39 0.87 6.17 -1.17
CA LEU A 39 2.25 6.65 -1.31
C LEU A 39 3.26 5.72 -0.62
N GLU A 40 2.90 5.15 0.53
CA GLU A 40 3.72 4.16 1.22
C GLU A 40 3.77 2.84 0.46
N LEU A 41 2.64 2.41 -0.13
CA LEU A 41 2.54 1.22 -0.96
C LEU A 41 3.39 1.34 -2.23
N GLU A 42 3.37 2.48 -2.90
CA GLU A 42 4.21 2.73 -4.09
C GLU A 42 5.71 2.51 -3.78
N LYS A 43 6.18 3.02 -2.64
CA LYS A 43 7.57 2.85 -2.21
C LYS A 43 7.90 1.37 -1.94
N ALA A 44 7.03 0.69 -1.20
CA ALA A 44 7.21 -0.73 -0.86
C ALA A 44 7.21 -1.63 -2.11
N LEU A 45 6.35 -1.36 -3.09
CA LEU A 45 6.32 -2.10 -4.36
C LEU A 45 7.59 -1.88 -5.20
N LYS A 46 8.12 -0.66 -5.21
CA LYS A 46 9.41 -0.36 -5.88
C LYS A 46 10.57 -1.07 -5.19
N GLU A 47 10.58 -1.11 -3.87
CA GLU A 47 11.57 -1.84 -3.07
C GLU A 47 11.51 -3.34 -3.36
N PHE A 48 10.29 -3.91 -3.39
CA PHE A 48 10.08 -5.32 -3.71
C PHE A 48 10.61 -5.66 -5.10
N ARG A 49 10.32 -4.82 -6.10
CA ARG A 49 10.87 -5.00 -7.45
C ARG A 49 12.40 -5.02 -7.46
N LYS A 50 13.05 -4.12 -6.72
CA LYS A 50 14.52 -4.07 -6.64
C LYS A 50 15.10 -5.33 -5.98
N GLU A 51 14.56 -5.72 -4.83
CA GLU A 51 14.99 -6.94 -4.12
C GLU A 51 14.77 -8.21 -4.95
N SER A 52 13.62 -8.32 -5.61
CA SER A 52 13.29 -9.47 -6.46
C SER A 52 14.25 -9.61 -7.64
N ILE A 53 14.61 -8.50 -8.30
CA ILE A 53 15.61 -8.52 -9.39
C ILE A 53 16.99 -8.89 -8.87
N ALA A 54 17.37 -8.39 -7.68
CA ALA A 54 18.68 -8.71 -7.08
C ALA A 54 18.78 -10.18 -6.67
N ALA A 55 17.69 -10.79 -6.17
CA ALA A 55 17.67 -12.20 -5.79
C ALA A 55 17.66 -13.17 -7.00
N ALA A 56 17.34 -12.68 -8.20
CA ALA A 56 17.34 -13.44 -9.44
C ALA A 56 18.67 -13.36 -10.22
N LYS A 57 19.67 -12.64 -9.69
CA LYS A 57 21.03 -12.55 -10.23
C LYS A 57 21.97 -13.43 -9.41
#